data_AF-A0A6L5WKD5-F1
#
_entry.id   AF-A0A6L5WKD5-F1
#
_cell.length_a   1.000
_cell.length_b   1.000
_cell.length_c   1.000
_cell.angle_alpha   90.00
_cell.angle_beta   90.00
_cell.angle_gamma   90.00
#
_symmetry.space_group_name_H-M   'P 1'
#
loop_
_entity.id
_entity.type
_entity.pdbx_description
1 polymer ?
#
loop_
_entity_poly.entity_id
_entity_poly.type
_entity_poly.pdbx_seq_one_letter_code
_entity_poly.pdbx_strand_id
1 'polypeptide(L)' 'MLRYAFLSVEGINLKPKNIFTGSAIRGCFGYALRAVVCPFIDSKCQNCYMAYKCLFYKIYETPKSNTKFKA' A
#
# COMPACT_ATOMS: atom_id res chain seq x y z
N MET A 1 -12.89 -9.70 12.68
CA MET A 1 -12.52 -10.66 11.61
C MET A 1 -12.48 -9.86 10.30
N LEU A 2 -11.30 -9.49 9.80
CA LEU A 2 -11.18 -8.68 8.58
C LEU A 2 -11.35 -9.58 7.34
N ARG A 3 -12.43 -9.36 6.60
CA ARG A 3 -12.69 -10.01 5.31
C ARG A 3 -12.00 -9.20 4.21
N TYR A 4 -10.95 -9.75 3.60
CA TYR A 4 -10.40 -9.21 2.37
C TYR A 4 -11.07 -9.90 1.19
N ALA A 5 -11.48 -9.13 0.18
CA ALA A 5 -11.93 -9.66 -1.10
C ALA A 5 -10.72 -9.79 -2.03
N PHE A 6 -10.47 -11.00 -2.54
CA PHE A 6 -9.51 -11.20 -3.62
C PHE A 6 -10.21 -10.82 -4.93
N LEU A 7 -9.90 -9.64 -5.46
CA LEU A 7 -10.32 -9.25 -6.80
C LEU A 7 -9.21 -9.68 -7.77
N SER A 8 -9.44 -10.77 -8.50
CA SER A 8 -8.58 -11.18 -9.60
C SER A 8 -9.18 -10.62 -10.89
N VAL A 9 -8.38 -9.87 -11.65
CA VAL A 9 -8.81 -9.39 -12.97
C VAL A 9 -8.33 -10.40 -14.00
N GLU A 10 -9.21 -11.31 -14.42
CA GLU A 10 -8.94 -12.22 -15.52
C GLU A 10 -9.24 -11.55 -16.87
N GLY A 11 -8.38 -11.76 -17.87
CA GLY A 11 -8.65 -11.39 -19.26
C GLY A 11 -7.90 -10.17 -19.82
N ILE A 12 -7.06 -9.50 -19.03
CA ILE A 12 -6.19 -8.43 -19.53
C ILE A 12 -4.74 -8.85 -19.38
N ASN A 13 -4.08 -9.08 -20.52
CA ASN A 13 -2.63 -9.26 -20.61
C ASN A 13 -1.96 -7.90 -20.29
N LEU A 14 -2.06 -7.43 -19.04
CA LEU A 14 -1.28 -6.29 -18.56
C LEU A 14 0.16 -6.76 -18.49
N LYS A 15 0.85 -6.67 -19.60
CA LYS A 15 2.28 -6.42 -19.57
C LYS A 15 2.41 -4.93 -19.29
N PRO A 16 2.61 -4.50 -18.02
CA PRO A 16 2.70 -3.08 -17.74
C PRO A 16 3.90 -2.55 -18.54
N LYS A 17 3.66 -1.60 -19.44
CA LYS A 17 4.72 -0.93 -20.22
C LYS A 17 5.81 -0.36 -19.29
N ASN A 18 5.40 0.04 -18.09
CA ASN A 18 6.25 0.57 -17.05
C ASN A 18 6.32 -0.40 -15.86
N ILE A 19 7.53 -0.78 -15.46
CA ILE A 19 7.80 -1.75 -14.38
C ILE A 19 7.21 -1.29 -13.03
N PHE A 20 6.98 0.01 -12.86
CA PHE A 20 6.53 0.63 -11.61
C PHE A 20 5.03 0.90 -11.52
N THR A 21 4.21 0.48 -12.50
CA THR A 21 2.76 0.75 -12.49
C THR A 21 2.08 0.24 -11.20
N GLY A 22 2.43 -0.96 -10.73
CA GLY A 22 1.88 -1.49 -9.47
C GLY A 22 2.25 -0.63 -8.26
N SER A 23 3.49 -0.14 -8.21
CA SER A 23 3.97 0.75 -7.15
C SER A 23 3.27 2.10 -7.18
N ALA A 24 3.05 2.67 -8.38
CA ALA A 24 2.32 3.91 -8.57
C ALA A 24 0.86 3.79 -8.11
N ILE A 25 0.18 2.70 -8.49
CA ILE A 25 -1.20 2.43 -8.06
C ILE A 25 -1.25 2.28 -6.53
N ARG A 26 -0.40 1.44 -5.94
CA ARG A 26 -0.35 1.26 -4.47
C ARG A 26 -0.05 2.57 -3.74
N GLY A 27 0.85 3.39 -4.27
CA GLY A 27 1.20 4.70 -3.71
C GLY A 27 0.03 5.69 -3.75
N CYS A 28 -0.63 5.81 -4.91
CA CYS A 28 -1.78 6.69 -5.08
C CYS A 28 -2.95 6.29 -4.18
N PHE A 29 -3.32 4.99 -4.19
CA PHE A 29 -4.36 4.47 -3.30
C PHE A 29 -4.00 4.61 -1.82
N GLY A 30 -2.74 4.35 -1.45
CA GLY A 30 -2.26 4.52 -0.08
C GLY A 30 -2.40 5.97 0.38
N TYR A 31 -1.99 6.93 -0.45
CA TYR A 31 -2.10 8.35 -0.14
C TYR A 31 -3.55 8.80 0.06
N ALA A 32 -4.43 8.44 -0.88
CA ALA A 32 -5.85 8.79 -0.79
C ALA A 32 -6.54 8.11 0.41
N LEU A 33 -6.27 6.82 0.64
CA LEU A 33 -6.84 6.07 1.75
C LEU A 33 -6.39 6.65 3.10
N ARG A 34 -5.11 7.03 3.25
CA ARG A 34 -4.59 7.70 4.46
C ARG A 34 -5.41 8.93 4.80
N ALA A 35 -5.72 9.77 3.82
CA ALA A 35 -6.49 11.00 4.04
C ALA A 35 -7.90 10.74 4.59
N VAL A 36 -8.51 9.59 4.27
CA VAL A 36 -9.86 9.23 4.72
C VAL A 36 -9.86 8.47 6.04
N VAL A 37 -8.91 7.54 6.25
CA VAL A 37 -8.94 6.60 7.39
C VAL A 37 -8.05 7.00 8.56
N CYS A 38 -7.05 7.87 8.35
CA CYS A 38 -6.08 8.21 9.38
C CYS A 38 -6.59 9.37 10.25
N PRO A 39 -6.80 9.16 11.57
CA PRO A 39 -7.18 10.25 12.47
C PRO A 39 -6.03 11.24 12.75
N PHE A 40 -4.77 10.84 12.50
CA PHE A 40 -3.58 11.66 12.78
C PHE A 40 -2.98 12.25 11.50
N ILE A 41 -3.69 13.21 10.90
CA ILE A 41 -3.39 13.75 9.55
C ILE A 41 -2.01 14.45 9.51
N ASP A 42 -1.69 15.25 10.53
CA ASP A 42 -0.44 16.03 10.62
C ASP A 42 0.78 15.19 11.02
N SER A 43 0.56 13.98 11.51
CA SER A 43 1.65 13.10 11.96
C SER A 43 2.19 12.23 10.83
N LYS A 44 3.52 12.13 10.71
CA LYS A 44 4.15 11.13 9.84
C LYS A 44 3.98 9.74 10.47
N CYS A 45 3.67 8.74 9.64
CA CYS A 45 3.48 7.36 10.13
C CYS A 45 4.71 6.79 10.85
N GLN A 46 5.93 7.21 10.48
CA GLN A 46 7.19 6.82 11.14
C GLN A 46 7.27 7.25 12.61
N ASN A 47 6.63 8.38 12.96
CA ASN A 47 6.62 8.94 14.32
C ASN A 47 5.26 8.76 15.00
N CYS A 48 4.39 7.89 14.46
CA CYS A 48 3.05 7.68 15.01
C CYS A 48 3.09 6.65 16.15
N TYR A 49 2.57 7.02 17.31
CA TYR A 49 2.53 6.14 18.50
C TYR A 49 1.79 4.81 18.25
N MET A 50 0.80 4.79 17.37
CA MET A 50 0.00 3.60 17.06
C MET A 50 0.53 2.79 15.86
N ALA A 51 1.69 3.14 15.29
CA ALA A 51 2.21 2.48 14.09
C ALA A 51 2.28 0.95 14.24
N TYR A 52 2.65 0.45 15.43
CA TYR A 52 2.76 -0.98 15.75
C TYR A 52 1.44 -1.78 15.65
N LYS A 53 0.29 -1.11 15.82
CA LYS A 53 -1.06 -1.70 15.73
C LYS A 53 -1.86 -1.24 14.50
N CYS A 54 -1.35 -0.25 13.77
CA CYS A 54 -2.06 0.35 12.65
C CYS A 54 -2.05 -0.57 11.42
N LEU A 55 -3.24 -0.97 10.97
CA LEU A 55 -3.39 -1.82 9.78
C LEU A 55 -2.90 -1.13 8.51
N PHE A 56 -3.19 0.18 8.37
CA PHE A 56 -2.73 0.97 7.22
C PHE A 56 -1.20 0.96 7.13
N TYR A 57 -0.51 1.21 8.25
CA TYR A 57 0.96 1.19 8.32
C TYR A 57 1.52 -0.19 7.93
N LYS A 58 0.90 -1.27 8.42
CA LYS A 58 1.32 -2.65 8.09
C LYS A 58 1.19 -2.99 6.61
N ILE A 59 0.16 -2.48 5.94
CA ILE A 59 -0.14 -2.80 4.54
C ILE A 59 0.59 -1.88 3.56
N TYR A 60 0.66 -0.58 3.83
CA TYR A 60 1.13 0.43 2.86
C TYR A 60 2.54 0.93 3.13
N GLU A 61 2.92 1.15 4.39
CA GLU A 61 4.18 1.81 4.77
C GLU A 61 5.29 0.82 5.17
N THR A 62 4.93 -0.37 5.64
CA THR A 62 5.94 -1.36 6.07
C THR A 62 6.80 -1.76 4.87
N PRO A 63 8.13 -1.51 4.91
CA PRO A 63 9.02 -1.94 3.84
C PRO A 63 9.00 -3.46 3.81
N LYS A 64 8.57 -4.04 2.69
CA LYS A 64 8.74 -5.48 2.48
C LYS A 64 10.23 -5.73 2.31
N SER A 65 10.86 -6.37 3.30
CA SER A 65 12.15 -6.99 3.07
C SER A 65 11.97 -8.04 1.96
N ASN A 66 12.83 -7.99 0.95
CA ASN A 66 13.07 -9.08 -0.01
C ASN A 66 12.23 -9.14 -1.29
N THR A 67 12.04 -8.04 -2.00
CA THR A 67 11.98 -8.14 -3.47
C THR A 67 13.30 -7.66 -4.05
N LYS A 68 14.23 -8.60 -4.27
CA LYS A 68 15.41 -8.34 -5.09
C LYS A 68 14.92 -7.89 -6.46
N PHE A 69 14.93 -6.58 -6.70
CA PHE A 69 14.78 -6.00 -8.03
C PHE A 69 16.01 -6.44 -8.82
N LYS A 70 15.87 -7.45 -9.68
CA LYS A 70 16.79 -7.64 -10.80
C LYS A 70 16.25 -6.77 -11.93
N ALA A 71 16.98 -5.68 -12.21
CA ALA A 71 16.80 -4.86 -13.40
C ALA A 71 17.14 -5.67 -14.65
#